data_AF-A0A418X5D3-F1
#
_entry.id   AF-A0A418X5D3-F1
#
_cell.length_a   1.000
_cell.length_b   1.000
_cell.length_c   1.000
_cell.angle_alpha   90.00
_cell.angle_beta   90.00
_cell.angle_gamma   90.00
#
_symmetry.space_group_name_H-M   'P 1'
#
loop_
_entity.id
_entity.type
_entity.pdbx_description
1 polymer ?
#
loop_
_entity_poly.entity_id
_entity_poly.type
_entity_poly.pdbx_seq_one_letter_code
_entity_poly.pdbx_strand_id
1 'polypeptide(L)'
;MKIQFLIRLCFAGVAFVSSSTYAENSDDLRQVERYIRCFDDQQHKSECVEKLADEKTPFALVQRGYELLYKQGSKAQQTANRKQAIDDFIWAAEQGYPPAYQALSIVTEGNHEHMLSWSDSAIRNGMGGNAKYLLRSLGTGSNLDTSVHLTLYSWVACHPASFQDTNVFYRMWEFGKKNSISDFQTLLARYRASNDQWMHMKKENFLQSCAKGTHYFRYDLPREQVIEGMQRVREKFRHTLERIKWSYDRFPDLRLLTRTEYFDLLPEIEDDTTIEWTSK
;
A
#
# COMPACT_ATOMS: atom_id res chain seq x y z
N MET A 1 -30.74 -22.82 63.06
CA MET A 1 -29.38 -22.35 62.78
C MET A 1 -29.10 -22.54 61.29
N LYS A 2 -29.21 -21.50 60.47
CA LYS A 2 -29.02 -21.53 59.01
C LYS A 2 -27.94 -20.52 58.65
N ILE A 3 -26.84 -21.01 58.10
CA ILE A 3 -25.65 -20.24 57.73
C ILE A 3 -25.93 -19.55 56.39
N GLN A 4 -25.77 -18.23 56.36
CA GLN A 4 -25.83 -17.40 55.16
C GLN A 4 -24.58 -17.64 54.31
N PHE A 5 -24.75 -18.00 53.03
CA PHE A 5 -23.69 -17.93 52.02
C PHE A 5 -23.98 -16.75 51.09
N LEU A 6 -23.11 -15.74 51.15
CA LEU A 6 -23.03 -14.64 50.19
C LEU A 6 -22.49 -15.17 48.86
N ILE A 7 -23.29 -15.11 47.80
CA ILE A 7 -22.81 -15.22 46.42
C ILE A 7 -22.48 -13.79 45.94
N ARG A 8 -21.18 -13.47 45.87
CA ARG A 8 -20.68 -12.32 45.09
C ARG A 8 -20.57 -12.75 43.63
N LEU A 9 -21.51 -12.28 42.81
CA LEU A 9 -21.37 -12.25 41.35
C LEU A 9 -20.30 -11.22 40.98
N CYS A 10 -19.08 -11.68 40.70
CA CYS A 10 -18.07 -10.86 40.03
C CYS A 10 -18.43 -10.78 38.55
N PHE A 11 -19.12 -9.69 38.16
CA PHE A 11 -19.08 -9.17 36.81
C PHE A 11 -17.65 -8.70 36.53
N ALA A 12 -16.82 -9.55 35.93
CA ALA A 12 -15.60 -9.11 35.31
C ALA A 12 -16.00 -8.30 34.07
N GLY A 13 -15.97 -6.97 34.22
CA GLY A 13 -16.23 -6.03 33.16
C GLY A 13 -15.28 -6.30 31.99
N VAL A 14 -15.88 -6.45 30.81
CA VAL A 14 -15.19 -6.22 29.54
C VAL A 14 -14.81 -4.75 29.55
N ALA A 15 -13.58 -4.46 29.98
CA ALA A 15 -12.98 -3.16 29.77
C ALA A 15 -12.81 -3.03 28.25
N PHE A 16 -13.72 -2.28 27.63
CA PHE A 16 -13.47 -1.62 26.36
C PHE A 16 -12.17 -0.85 26.54
N VAL A 17 -11.07 -1.40 26.03
CA VAL A 17 -9.81 -0.68 25.97
C VAL A 17 -10.05 0.49 25.04
N SER A 18 -10.02 1.67 25.67
CA SER A 18 -10.14 2.99 25.08
C SER A 18 -9.38 3.06 23.77
N SER A 19 -10.13 3.35 22.72
CA SER A 19 -9.69 3.98 21.48
C SER A 19 -8.49 4.90 21.74
N SER A 20 -7.33 4.53 21.19
CA SER A 20 -6.20 5.46 21.10
C SER A 20 -6.70 6.67 20.31
N THR A 21 -6.82 7.81 21.00
CA THR A 21 -7.11 9.10 20.41
C THR A 21 -5.92 9.50 19.52
N TYR A 22 -5.90 9.01 18.29
CA TYR A 22 -5.24 9.67 17.18
C TYR A 22 -6.05 10.93 16.87
N ALA A 23 -5.80 12.00 17.61
CA ALA A 23 -6.07 13.33 17.11
C ALA A 23 -5.05 13.58 15.98
N GLU A 24 -5.28 12.98 14.82
CA GLU A 24 -4.64 13.42 13.60
C GLU A 24 -5.07 14.86 13.38
N ASN A 25 -4.11 15.78 13.30
CA ASN A 25 -4.40 17.15 12.89
C ASN A 25 -5.12 17.08 11.54
N SER A 26 -6.40 17.49 11.50
CA SER A 26 -7.20 17.58 10.28
C SER A 26 -6.53 18.45 9.22
N ASP A 27 -5.65 19.36 9.64
CA ASP A 27 -4.86 20.24 8.79
C ASP A 27 -3.94 19.46 7.83
N ASP A 28 -3.43 18.30 8.27
CA ASP A 28 -2.48 17.48 7.49
C ASP A 28 -3.15 16.76 6.31
N LEU A 29 -4.47 16.52 6.38
CA LEU A 29 -5.23 15.78 5.35
C LEU A 29 -6.13 16.68 4.48
N ARG A 30 -6.02 18.01 4.62
CA ARG A 30 -6.84 18.97 3.88
C ARG A 30 -6.77 18.83 2.36
N GLN A 31 -5.62 18.42 1.83
CA GLN A 31 -5.47 18.17 0.39
C GLN A 31 -6.24 16.94 -0.07
N VAL A 32 -6.27 15.88 0.74
CA VAL A 32 -7.07 14.69 0.45
C VAL A 32 -8.56 15.02 0.47
N GLU A 33 -9.01 15.79 1.47
CA GLU A 33 -10.39 16.25 1.53
C GLU A 33 -10.79 17.01 0.26
N ARG A 34 -9.96 17.98 -0.16
CA ARG A 34 -10.24 18.77 -1.37
C ARG A 34 -10.19 17.93 -2.64
N TYR A 35 -9.26 16.98 -2.73
CA TYR A 35 -9.21 16.04 -3.84
C TYR A 35 -10.47 15.17 -3.90
N ILE A 36 -10.94 14.64 -2.77
CA ILE A 36 -12.17 13.87 -2.69
C ILE A 36 -13.39 14.71 -3.14
N ARG A 37 -13.46 15.99 -2.77
CA ARG A 37 -14.52 16.89 -3.23
C ARG A 37 -14.50 17.14 -4.74
N CYS A 38 -13.36 16.97 -5.42
CA CYS A 38 -13.32 17.07 -6.88
C CYS A 38 -14.16 15.99 -7.58
N PHE A 39 -14.52 14.89 -6.91
CA PHE A 39 -15.39 13.86 -7.48
C PHE A 39 -16.89 14.23 -7.48
N ASP A 40 -17.30 15.28 -6.74
CA ASP A 40 -18.71 15.70 -6.67
C ASP A 40 -19.22 16.26 -8.00
N ASP A 41 -18.33 16.88 -8.79
CA ASP A 41 -18.62 17.38 -10.12
C ASP A 41 -17.70 16.70 -11.15
N GLN A 42 -18.22 15.63 -11.77
CA GLN A 42 -17.47 14.87 -12.78
C GLN A 42 -17.16 15.69 -14.04
N GLN A 43 -17.93 16.73 -14.35
CA GLN A 43 -17.68 17.56 -15.54
C GLN A 43 -16.47 18.47 -15.33
N HIS A 44 -16.27 18.98 -14.11
CA HIS A 44 -15.19 19.90 -13.76
C HIS A 44 -14.08 19.26 -12.90
N LYS A 45 -14.10 17.94 -12.74
CA LYS A 45 -13.10 17.20 -11.94
C LYS A 45 -11.67 17.51 -12.37
N SER A 46 -11.36 17.46 -13.67
CA SER A 46 -10.00 17.73 -14.19
C SER A 46 -9.51 19.12 -13.78
N GLU A 47 -10.36 20.14 -13.92
CA GLU A 47 -10.03 21.52 -13.55
C GLU A 47 -9.84 21.68 -12.04
N CYS A 48 -10.65 21.00 -11.24
CA CYS A 48 -10.53 20.98 -9.78
C CYS A 48 -9.17 20.38 -9.35
N VAL A 49 -8.78 19.24 -9.93
CA VAL A 49 -7.50 18.57 -9.63
C VAL A 49 -6.32 19.37 -10.15
N GLU A 50 -6.42 19.99 -11.32
CA GLU A 50 -5.38 20.87 -11.86
C GLU A 50 -5.09 22.06 -10.93
N LYS A 51 -6.12 22.68 -10.36
CA LYS A 51 -5.96 23.75 -9.35
C LYS A 51 -5.33 23.26 -8.04
N LEU A 52 -5.56 22.01 -7.63
CA LEU A 52 -4.90 21.45 -6.45
C LEU A 52 -3.38 21.39 -6.63
N ALA A 53 -2.91 21.14 -7.85
CA ALA A 53 -1.49 21.04 -8.15
C ALA A 53 -0.71 22.37 -8.03
N ASP A 54 -1.39 23.52 -7.95
CA ASP A 54 -0.77 24.83 -7.72
C ASP A 54 -0.07 24.91 -6.36
N GLU A 55 -0.43 24.04 -5.42
CA GLU A 55 0.22 23.87 -4.11
C GLU A 55 1.57 23.14 -4.18
N LYS A 56 1.92 22.56 -5.35
CA LYS A 56 3.20 21.90 -5.61
C LYS A 56 3.59 20.84 -4.58
N THR A 57 2.60 20.08 -4.10
CA THR A 57 2.86 18.92 -3.23
C THR A 57 3.00 17.65 -4.06
N PRO A 58 3.76 16.64 -3.58
CA PRO A 58 3.87 15.36 -4.28
C PRO A 58 2.50 14.70 -4.53
N PHE A 59 1.62 14.74 -3.54
CA PHE A 59 0.24 14.26 -3.65
C PHE A 59 -0.51 14.95 -4.80
N ALA A 60 -0.60 16.28 -4.80
CA ALA A 60 -1.40 17.01 -5.78
C ALA A 60 -0.84 16.89 -7.20
N LEU A 61 0.48 16.87 -7.35
CA LEU A 61 1.14 16.67 -8.64
C LEU A 61 0.90 15.27 -9.20
N VAL A 62 0.94 14.22 -8.36
CA VAL A 62 0.57 12.87 -8.80
C VAL A 62 -0.90 12.80 -9.23
N GLN A 63 -1.82 13.42 -8.48
CA GLN A 63 -3.23 13.42 -8.89
C GLN A 63 -3.44 14.16 -10.21
N ARG A 64 -2.82 15.33 -10.40
CA ARG A 64 -2.85 16.05 -11.68
C ARG A 64 -2.27 15.20 -12.80
N GLY A 65 -1.13 14.56 -12.58
CA GLY A 65 -0.51 13.69 -13.57
C GLY A 65 -1.46 12.61 -14.07
N TYR A 66 -2.19 11.94 -13.17
CA TYR A 66 -3.22 10.97 -13.57
C TYR A 66 -4.34 11.60 -14.42
N GLU A 67 -4.89 12.76 -14.03
CA GLU A 67 -5.93 13.42 -14.83
C GLU A 67 -5.41 13.83 -16.22
N LEU A 68 -4.17 14.35 -16.30
CA LEU A 68 -3.55 14.75 -17.56
C LEU A 68 -3.37 13.58 -18.54
N LEU A 69 -3.07 12.38 -18.06
CA LEU A 69 -2.93 11.19 -18.92
C LEU A 69 -4.23 10.78 -19.62
N TYR A 70 -5.36 10.98 -18.97
CA TYR A 70 -6.68 10.58 -19.48
C TYR A 70 -7.47 11.74 -20.11
N LYS A 71 -6.94 12.97 -20.02
CA LYS A 71 -7.56 14.17 -20.58
C LYS A 71 -7.61 14.11 -22.11
N GLN A 72 -8.83 14.16 -22.64
CA GLN A 72 -9.09 14.15 -24.08
C GLN A 72 -8.68 15.49 -24.72
N GLY A 73 -8.29 15.44 -26.00
CA GLY A 73 -7.85 16.61 -26.75
C GLY A 73 -7.19 16.24 -28.07
N SER A 74 -6.64 17.22 -28.79
CA SER A 74 -5.82 16.99 -29.98
C SER A 74 -4.56 16.18 -29.65
N LYS A 75 -3.96 15.53 -30.66
CA LYS A 75 -2.70 14.78 -30.49
C LYS A 75 -1.58 15.63 -29.88
N ALA A 76 -1.48 16.89 -30.26
CA ALA A 76 -0.51 17.83 -29.71
C ALA A 76 -0.75 18.08 -28.22
N GLN A 77 -2.01 18.30 -27.82
CA GLN A 77 -2.40 18.47 -26.42
C GLN A 77 -2.16 17.20 -25.60
N GLN A 78 -2.53 16.02 -26.11
CA GLN A 78 -2.26 14.75 -25.43
C GLN A 78 -0.75 14.53 -25.22
N THR A 79 0.08 14.90 -26.18
CA THR A 79 1.54 14.82 -26.06
C THR A 79 2.07 15.77 -24.98
N ALA A 80 1.59 17.02 -24.96
CA ALA A 80 1.96 18.00 -23.94
C ALA A 80 1.48 17.57 -22.54
N ASN A 81 0.25 17.10 -22.41
CA ASN A 81 -0.31 16.59 -21.16
C ASN A 81 0.50 15.40 -20.63
N ARG A 82 0.83 14.44 -21.49
CA ARG A 82 1.65 13.28 -21.10
C ARG A 82 3.04 13.71 -20.64
N LYS A 83 3.67 14.67 -21.33
CA LYS A 83 4.96 15.22 -20.89
C LYS A 83 4.86 15.85 -19.50
N GLN A 84 3.86 16.71 -19.28
CA GLN A 84 3.66 17.35 -17.99
C GLN A 84 3.37 16.34 -16.87
N ALA A 85 2.56 15.30 -17.15
CA ALA A 85 2.29 14.24 -16.19
C ALA A 85 3.57 13.49 -15.79
N ILE A 86 4.45 13.18 -16.75
CA ILE A 86 5.74 12.55 -16.48
C ILE A 86 6.62 13.48 -15.63
N ASP A 87 6.71 14.77 -15.98
CA ASP A 87 7.50 15.75 -15.22
C ASP A 87 7.00 15.87 -13.76
N ASP A 88 5.68 15.83 -13.55
CA ASP A 88 5.04 15.83 -12.22
C ASP A 88 5.39 14.57 -11.41
N PHE A 89 5.32 13.39 -12.05
CA PHE A 89 5.64 12.14 -11.38
C PHE A 89 7.13 12.05 -11.06
N ILE A 90 8.03 12.49 -11.94
CA ILE A 90 9.47 12.53 -11.68
C ILE A 90 9.74 13.40 -10.46
N TRP A 91 9.20 14.62 -10.43
CA TRP A 91 9.41 15.51 -9.29
C TRP A 91 8.90 14.91 -7.98
N ALA A 92 7.69 14.32 -7.98
CA ALA A 92 7.16 13.66 -6.79
C ALA A 92 7.99 12.44 -6.35
N ALA A 93 8.50 11.67 -7.31
CA ALA A 93 9.41 10.54 -7.06
C ALA A 93 10.75 10.99 -6.47
N GLU A 94 11.29 12.14 -6.89
CA GLU A 94 12.49 12.77 -6.31
C GLU A 94 12.27 13.22 -4.87
N GLN A 95 11.03 13.60 -4.51
CA GLN A 95 10.67 13.86 -3.11
C GLN A 95 10.58 12.58 -2.25
N GLY A 96 10.58 11.40 -2.88
CA GLY A 96 10.43 10.11 -2.22
C GLY A 96 8.97 9.66 -2.06
N TYR A 97 8.02 10.23 -2.82
CA TYR A 97 6.59 9.93 -2.68
C TYR A 97 6.23 8.62 -3.43
N PRO A 98 5.90 7.52 -2.73
CA PRO A 98 5.81 6.19 -3.34
C PRO A 98 4.81 6.02 -4.50
N PRO A 99 3.60 6.62 -4.45
CA PRO A 99 2.67 6.55 -5.58
C PRO A 99 3.23 7.11 -6.91
N ALA A 100 4.23 8.00 -6.85
CA ALA A 100 4.85 8.53 -8.06
C ALA A 100 5.67 7.46 -8.81
N TYR A 101 6.37 6.57 -8.10
CA TYR A 101 7.09 5.45 -8.73
C TYR A 101 6.13 4.51 -9.47
N GLN A 102 4.96 4.25 -8.87
CA GLN A 102 3.90 3.47 -9.52
C GLN A 102 3.40 4.19 -10.78
N ALA A 103 3.10 5.49 -10.70
CA ALA A 103 2.68 6.27 -11.86
C ALA A 103 3.72 6.22 -13.00
N LEU A 104 5.00 6.36 -12.66
CA LEU A 104 6.11 6.26 -13.62
C LEU A 104 6.20 4.89 -14.28
N SER A 105 5.97 3.80 -13.53
CA SER A 105 5.93 2.46 -14.14
C SER A 105 4.82 2.32 -15.20
N ILE A 106 3.65 2.91 -14.97
CA ILE A 106 2.50 2.82 -15.88
C ILE A 106 2.77 3.63 -17.15
N VAL A 107 3.22 4.89 -17.02
CA VAL A 107 3.46 5.75 -18.20
C VAL A 107 4.63 5.31 -19.07
N THR A 108 5.51 4.46 -18.53
CA THR A 108 6.67 3.91 -19.23
C THR A 108 6.46 2.49 -19.77
N GLU A 109 5.24 1.93 -19.73
CA GLU A 109 4.95 0.58 -20.25
C GLU A 109 5.40 0.34 -21.71
N GLY A 110 5.48 1.40 -22.54
CA GLY A 110 6.02 1.32 -23.90
C GLY A 110 7.54 1.13 -23.98
N ASN A 111 8.26 1.22 -22.86
CA ASN A 111 9.68 0.90 -22.70
C ASN A 111 9.82 -0.07 -21.51
N HIS A 112 9.95 -1.36 -21.83
CA HIS A 112 9.95 -2.43 -20.84
C HIS A 112 11.01 -2.27 -19.75
N GLU A 113 12.21 -1.82 -20.09
CA GLU A 113 13.31 -1.62 -19.13
C GLU A 113 12.97 -0.53 -18.11
N HIS A 114 12.46 0.62 -18.60
CA HIS A 114 12.06 1.72 -17.71
C HIS A 114 10.86 1.33 -16.83
N MET A 115 9.87 0.64 -17.39
CA MET A 115 8.72 0.13 -16.65
C MET A 115 9.14 -0.80 -15.51
N LEU A 116 10.07 -1.72 -15.78
CA LEU A 116 10.62 -2.63 -14.77
C LEU A 116 11.42 -1.87 -13.69
N SER A 117 12.27 -0.92 -14.08
CA SER A 117 13.07 -0.12 -13.15
C SER A 117 12.21 0.72 -12.20
N TRP A 118 11.16 1.37 -12.73
CA TRP A 118 10.20 2.10 -11.91
C TRP A 118 9.33 1.18 -11.05
N SER A 119 8.97 0.00 -11.56
CA SER A 119 8.24 -0.99 -10.77
C SER A 119 9.06 -1.51 -9.60
N ASP A 120 10.35 -1.82 -9.79
CA ASP A 120 11.26 -2.21 -8.72
C ASP A 120 11.40 -1.08 -7.68
N SER A 121 11.55 0.17 -8.14
CA SER A 121 11.58 1.35 -7.26
C SER A 121 10.29 1.49 -6.45
N ALA A 122 9.12 1.28 -7.07
CA ALA A 122 7.83 1.32 -6.39
C ALA A 122 7.72 0.23 -5.32
N ILE A 123 8.15 -1.00 -5.62
CA ILE A 123 8.12 -2.14 -4.70
C ILE A 123 9.07 -1.91 -3.52
N ARG A 124 10.28 -1.43 -3.77
CA ARG A 124 11.25 -1.10 -2.71
C ARG A 124 10.72 -0.03 -1.75
N ASN A 125 9.82 0.83 -2.21
CA ASN A 125 9.14 1.85 -1.42
C ASN A 125 7.72 1.41 -0.96
N GLY A 126 7.40 0.12 -1.06
CA GLY A 126 6.22 -0.47 -0.44
C GLY A 126 4.94 -0.46 -1.28
N MET A 127 5.00 -0.17 -2.57
CA MET A 127 3.81 -0.21 -3.44
C MET A 127 3.38 -1.65 -3.74
N GLY A 128 2.38 -2.15 -3.00
CA GLY A 128 1.89 -3.53 -3.13
C GLY A 128 1.28 -3.84 -4.50
N GLY A 129 0.69 -2.84 -5.16
CA GLY A 129 0.11 -2.98 -6.51
C GLY A 129 1.15 -3.36 -7.57
N ASN A 130 2.33 -2.72 -7.55
CA ASN A 130 3.44 -3.04 -8.46
C ASN A 130 4.01 -4.43 -8.18
N ALA A 131 4.11 -4.81 -6.91
CA ALA A 131 4.57 -6.14 -6.52
C ALA A 131 3.63 -7.22 -7.07
N LYS A 132 2.32 -7.02 -6.92
CA LYS A 132 1.28 -7.91 -7.48
C LYS A 132 1.33 -7.98 -9.00
N TYR A 133 1.57 -6.85 -9.67
CA TYR A 133 1.72 -6.80 -11.13
C TYR A 133 2.93 -7.62 -11.58
N LEU A 134 4.12 -7.37 -11.02
CA LEU A 134 5.33 -8.10 -11.41
C LEU A 134 5.24 -9.59 -11.09
N LEU A 135 4.63 -10.00 -9.98
CA LEU A 135 4.39 -11.42 -9.68
C LEU A 135 3.54 -12.14 -10.72
N ARG A 136 2.62 -11.44 -11.39
CA ARG A 136 1.78 -12.02 -12.46
C ARG A 136 2.52 -12.08 -13.79
N SER A 137 3.42 -11.12 -14.01
CA SER A 137 4.18 -10.98 -15.25
C SER A 137 5.45 -11.83 -15.27
N LEU A 138 6.01 -12.13 -14.09
CA LEU A 138 7.19 -12.96 -13.91
C LEU A 138 6.76 -14.38 -13.54
N GLY A 139 7.30 -15.38 -14.24
CA GLY A 139 7.03 -16.81 -13.95
C GLY A 139 7.69 -17.30 -12.66
N THR A 140 7.96 -18.60 -12.56
CA THR A 140 8.73 -19.17 -11.44
C THR A 140 10.20 -18.77 -11.51
N GLY A 141 10.88 -18.72 -10.37
CA GLY A 141 12.29 -18.32 -10.29
C GLY A 141 13.19 -19.29 -11.07
N SER A 142 14.00 -18.78 -11.99
CA SER A 142 14.95 -19.60 -12.75
C SER A 142 16.28 -19.82 -11.99
N ASN A 143 16.60 -18.93 -11.05
CA ASN A 143 17.79 -18.94 -10.20
C ASN A 143 17.48 -18.33 -8.82
N LEU A 144 18.44 -18.41 -7.90
CA LEU A 144 18.32 -17.90 -6.53
C LEU A 144 17.89 -16.42 -6.47
N ASP A 145 18.52 -15.56 -7.27
CA ASP A 145 18.20 -14.12 -7.28
C ASP A 145 16.76 -13.86 -7.73
N THR A 146 16.29 -14.57 -8.76
CA THR A 146 14.90 -14.45 -9.22
C THR A 146 13.93 -14.94 -8.15
N SER A 147 14.23 -16.05 -7.47
CA SER A 147 13.43 -16.55 -6.34
C SER A 147 13.38 -15.55 -5.19
N VAL A 148 14.50 -14.90 -4.86
CA VAL A 148 14.56 -13.83 -3.86
C VAL A 148 13.66 -12.65 -4.27
N HIS A 149 13.71 -12.22 -5.53
CA HIS A 149 12.85 -11.14 -6.03
C HIS A 149 11.37 -11.50 -5.97
N LEU A 150 10.98 -12.68 -6.47
CA LEU A 150 9.60 -13.14 -6.44
C LEU A 150 9.07 -13.27 -5.02
N THR A 151 9.87 -13.82 -4.10
CA THR A 151 9.48 -13.93 -2.68
C THR A 151 9.30 -12.54 -2.05
N LEU A 152 10.24 -11.62 -2.29
CA LEU A 152 10.11 -10.23 -1.84
C LEU A 152 8.85 -9.57 -2.39
N TYR A 153 8.55 -9.76 -3.68
CA TYR A 153 7.35 -9.18 -4.30
C TYR A 153 6.10 -9.78 -3.68
N SER A 154 6.07 -11.07 -3.38
CA SER A 154 4.96 -11.72 -2.67
C SER A 154 4.76 -11.11 -1.30
N TRP A 155 5.83 -10.90 -0.54
CA TRP A 155 5.77 -10.28 0.77
C TRP A 155 5.24 -8.84 0.67
N VAL A 156 5.80 -8.00 -0.21
CA VAL A 156 5.33 -6.63 -0.41
C VAL A 156 3.88 -6.59 -0.90
N ALA A 157 3.46 -7.47 -1.81
CA ALA A 157 2.08 -7.49 -2.31
C ALA A 157 1.05 -7.81 -1.21
N CYS A 158 1.37 -8.76 -0.34
CA CYS A 158 0.45 -9.24 0.69
C CYS A 158 0.55 -8.47 2.01
N HIS A 159 1.67 -7.81 2.29
CA HIS A 159 1.91 -7.26 3.62
C HIS A 159 0.94 -6.12 3.96
N PRO A 160 0.33 -6.11 5.16
CA PRO A 160 -0.66 -5.11 5.53
C PRO A 160 -0.09 -3.67 5.61
N ALA A 161 1.20 -3.48 5.88
CA ALA A 161 1.84 -2.16 5.83
C ALA A 161 2.17 -1.65 4.42
N SER A 162 2.09 -2.48 3.38
CA SER A 162 2.36 -2.01 2.03
C SER A 162 1.27 -1.06 1.55
N PHE A 163 1.67 0.02 0.88
CA PHE A 163 0.75 1.03 0.37
C PHE A 163 -0.22 0.44 -0.64
N GLN A 164 -1.50 0.78 -0.47
CA GLN A 164 -2.54 0.54 -1.46
C GLN A 164 -2.41 1.49 -2.67
N ASP A 165 -3.21 1.21 -3.70
CA ASP A 165 -3.38 2.12 -4.83
C ASP A 165 -4.09 3.43 -4.43
N THR A 166 -3.87 4.48 -5.22
CA THR A 166 -4.51 5.79 -5.03
C THR A 166 -6.02 5.77 -5.27
N ASN A 167 -6.58 4.67 -5.79
CA ASN A 167 -8.03 4.46 -5.89
C ASN A 167 -8.73 4.49 -4.53
N VAL A 168 -8.00 4.41 -3.41
CA VAL A 168 -8.57 4.58 -2.06
C VAL A 168 -9.40 5.87 -1.95
N PHE A 169 -8.98 6.97 -2.57
CA PHE A 169 -9.64 8.26 -2.43
C PHE A 169 -10.99 8.29 -3.13
N TYR A 170 -11.08 7.66 -4.31
CA TYR A 170 -12.35 7.45 -4.99
C TYR A 170 -13.26 6.51 -4.18
N ARG A 171 -12.73 5.41 -3.64
CA ARG A 171 -13.48 4.50 -2.76
C ARG A 171 -14.01 5.20 -1.50
N MET A 172 -13.24 6.13 -0.93
CA MET A 172 -13.67 6.97 0.18
C MET A 172 -14.83 7.87 -0.22
N TRP A 173 -14.74 8.56 -1.38
CA TRP A 173 -15.84 9.36 -1.91
C TRP A 173 -17.12 8.54 -2.11
N GLU A 174 -17.04 7.39 -2.77
CA GLU A 174 -18.18 6.49 -3.00
C GLU A 174 -18.81 6.03 -1.67
N PHE A 175 -17.97 5.68 -0.69
CA PHE A 175 -18.41 5.31 0.64
C PHE A 175 -19.18 6.45 1.32
N GLY A 176 -18.66 7.69 1.23
CA GLY A 176 -19.33 8.87 1.77
C GLY A 176 -20.70 9.10 1.14
N LYS A 177 -20.78 9.04 -0.20
CA LYS A 177 -22.04 9.17 -0.94
C LYS A 177 -23.07 8.11 -0.52
N LYS A 178 -22.67 6.84 -0.50
CA LYS A 178 -23.53 5.70 -0.17
C LYS A 178 -24.12 5.80 1.24
N ASN A 179 -23.35 6.36 2.19
CA ASN A 179 -23.74 6.45 3.59
C ASN A 179 -24.22 7.85 4.00
N SER A 180 -24.41 8.76 3.04
CA SER A 180 -24.83 10.15 3.27
C SER A 180 -23.94 10.89 4.29
N ILE A 181 -22.62 10.72 4.17
CA ILE A 181 -21.62 11.37 5.02
C ILE A 181 -20.98 12.52 4.23
N SER A 182 -21.17 13.76 4.69
CA SER A 182 -20.59 14.96 4.08
C SER A 182 -19.39 15.52 4.85
N ASP A 183 -19.33 15.28 6.16
CA ASP A 183 -18.21 15.69 7.01
C ASP A 183 -17.00 14.78 6.80
N PHE A 184 -15.85 15.37 6.50
CA PHE A 184 -14.63 14.63 6.17
C PHE A 184 -14.10 13.82 7.35
N GLN A 185 -14.20 14.34 8.59
CA GLN A 185 -13.71 13.63 9.77
C GLN A 185 -14.56 12.38 10.06
N THR A 186 -15.88 12.51 9.94
CA THR A 186 -16.82 11.38 10.06
C THR A 186 -16.60 10.37 8.95
N LEU A 187 -16.37 10.82 7.71
CA LEU A 187 -16.05 9.95 6.58
C LEU A 187 -14.78 9.15 6.85
N LEU A 188 -13.70 9.84 7.25
CA LEU A 188 -12.41 9.23 7.55
C LEU A 188 -12.53 8.16 8.63
N ALA A 189 -13.16 8.49 9.76
CA ALA A 189 -13.34 7.56 10.88
C ALA A 189 -14.12 6.32 10.47
N ARG A 190 -15.26 6.48 9.78
CA ARG A 190 -16.11 5.36 9.35
C ARG A 190 -15.45 4.51 8.27
N TYR A 191 -14.76 5.13 7.33
CA TYR A 191 -14.04 4.41 6.28
C TYR A 191 -12.90 3.56 6.88
N ARG A 192 -12.14 4.12 7.83
CA ARG A 192 -11.10 3.37 8.56
C ARG A 192 -11.67 2.18 9.31
N ALA A 193 -12.71 2.39 10.11
CA ALA A 193 -13.38 1.31 10.84
C ALA A 193 -13.87 0.20 9.90
N SER A 194 -14.38 0.55 8.71
CA SER A 194 -14.81 -0.45 7.72
C SER A 194 -13.65 -1.25 7.10
N ASN A 195 -12.45 -0.67 7.07
CA ASN A 195 -11.25 -1.30 6.52
C ASN A 195 -10.46 -2.11 7.54
N ASP A 196 -10.69 -1.95 8.84
CA ASP A 196 -9.89 -2.63 9.87
C ASP A 196 -10.05 -4.15 9.82
N GLN A 197 -11.27 -4.65 9.57
CA GLN A 197 -11.49 -6.08 9.35
C GLN A 197 -10.72 -6.61 8.13
N TRP A 198 -10.66 -5.82 7.05
CA TRP A 198 -9.90 -6.19 5.85
C TRP A 198 -8.39 -6.24 6.13
N MET A 199 -7.87 -5.33 6.94
CA MET A 199 -6.45 -5.31 7.34
C MET A 199 -6.10 -6.52 8.21
N HIS A 200 -6.98 -6.92 9.13
CA HIS A 200 -6.80 -8.15 9.90
C HIS A 200 -6.75 -9.39 9.01
N MET A 201 -7.67 -9.51 8.04
CA MET A 201 -7.62 -10.62 7.07
C MET A 201 -6.34 -10.59 6.23
N LYS A 202 -5.85 -9.40 5.86
CA LYS A 202 -4.60 -9.24 5.11
C LYS A 202 -3.38 -9.68 5.92
N LYS A 203 -3.33 -9.37 7.23
CA LYS A 203 -2.30 -9.88 8.14
C LYS A 203 -2.29 -11.41 8.19
N GLU A 204 -3.45 -12.04 8.38
CA GLU A 204 -3.55 -13.51 8.43
C GLU A 204 -3.11 -14.15 7.11
N ASN A 205 -3.56 -13.62 5.97
CA ASN A 205 -3.12 -14.09 4.66
C ASN A 205 -1.61 -13.92 4.45
N PHE A 206 -1.03 -12.82 4.92
CA PHE A 206 0.41 -12.61 4.86
C PHE A 206 1.15 -13.70 5.65
N LEU A 207 0.80 -13.93 6.91
CA LEU A 207 1.47 -14.92 7.77
C LEU A 207 1.27 -16.36 7.29
N GLN A 208 0.06 -16.71 6.87
CA GLN A 208 -0.29 -18.10 6.55
C GLN A 208 0.13 -18.53 5.14
N SER A 209 0.29 -17.58 4.21
CA SER A 209 0.57 -17.86 2.79
C SER A 209 1.83 -17.17 2.28
N CYS A 210 1.88 -15.84 2.28
CA CYS A 210 2.93 -15.12 1.55
C CYS A 210 4.29 -15.20 2.28
N ALA A 211 4.28 -15.08 3.61
CA ALA A 211 5.46 -15.15 4.47
C ALA A 211 6.20 -16.49 4.39
N LYS A 212 5.49 -17.59 4.08
CA LYS A 212 6.11 -18.91 3.90
C LYS A 212 7.09 -18.92 2.74
N GLY A 213 6.76 -18.28 1.61
CA GLY A 213 7.69 -17.85 0.56
C GLY A 213 8.49 -18.92 -0.22
N THR A 214 8.62 -20.13 0.31
CA THR A 214 9.50 -21.19 -0.20
C THR A 214 9.10 -21.71 -1.57
N HIS A 215 7.83 -21.59 -1.96
CA HIS A 215 7.34 -22.05 -3.27
C HIS A 215 7.86 -21.25 -4.46
N TYR A 216 8.48 -20.08 -4.24
CA TYR A 216 9.18 -19.34 -5.30
C TYR A 216 10.63 -19.78 -5.47
N PHE A 217 11.18 -20.53 -4.51
CA PHE A 217 12.47 -21.19 -4.65
C PHE A 217 12.28 -22.47 -5.44
N ARG A 218 13.23 -22.75 -6.34
CA ARG A 218 13.17 -24.00 -7.09
C ARG A 218 13.36 -25.19 -6.15
N TYR A 219 12.64 -26.26 -6.46
CA TYR A 219 12.65 -27.52 -5.70
C TYR A 219 14.03 -28.17 -5.63
N ASP A 220 14.92 -27.86 -6.58
CA ASP A 220 16.26 -28.43 -6.70
C ASP A 220 17.37 -27.57 -6.08
N LEU A 221 17.05 -26.42 -5.48
CA LEU A 221 18.04 -25.64 -4.74
C LEU A 221 18.39 -26.35 -3.42
N PRO A 222 19.69 -26.45 -3.07
CA PRO A 222 20.11 -26.93 -1.75
C PRO A 222 19.45 -26.12 -0.63
N ARG A 223 19.13 -26.78 0.48
CA ARG A 223 18.46 -26.16 1.65
C ARG A 223 19.20 -24.92 2.13
N GLU A 224 20.53 -24.98 2.15
CA GLU A 224 21.40 -23.88 2.58
C GLU A 224 21.21 -22.64 1.70
N GLN A 225 21.03 -22.81 0.38
CA GLN A 225 20.77 -21.70 -0.54
C GLN A 225 19.36 -21.14 -0.39
N VAL A 226 18.37 -21.97 -0.05
CA VAL A 226 17.01 -21.52 0.25
C VAL A 226 17.01 -20.69 1.54
N ILE A 227 17.71 -21.14 2.59
CA ILE A 227 17.87 -20.39 3.85
C ILE A 227 18.57 -19.05 3.60
N GLU A 228 19.69 -19.05 2.88
CA GLU A 228 20.42 -17.84 2.50
C GLU A 228 19.50 -16.88 1.71
N GLY A 229 18.76 -17.40 0.74
CA GLY A 229 17.81 -16.64 -0.04
C GLY A 229 16.72 -16.01 0.82
N MET A 230 16.13 -16.76 1.75
CA MET A 230 15.12 -16.25 2.68
C MET A 230 15.69 -15.16 3.60
N GLN A 231 16.93 -15.29 4.06
CA GLN A 231 17.62 -14.24 4.82
C GLN A 231 17.79 -12.97 3.98
N ARG A 232 18.17 -13.10 2.70
CA ARG A 232 18.26 -11.97 1.76
C ARG A 232 16.90 -11.32 1.51
N VAL A 233 15.83 -12.11 1.37
CA VAL A 233 14.45 -11.60 1.23
C VAL A 233 14.07 -10.79 2.46
N ARG A 234 14.29 -11.36 3.65
CA ARG A 234 13.95 -10.72 4.93
C ARG A 234 14.69 -9.41 5.12
N GLU A 235 15.98 -9.35 4.79
CA GLU A 235 16.76 -8.12 4.89
C GLU A 235 16.27 -7.04 3.91
N LYS A 236 16.03 -7.41 2.65
CA LYS A 236 15.44 -6.49 1.67
C LYS A 236 14.07 -5.98 2.12
N PHE A 237 13.25 -6.86 2.69
CA PHE A 237 11.91 -6.52 3.14
C PHE A 237 11.92 -5.59 4.37
N ARG A 238 12.85 -5.81 5.31
CA ARG A 238 13.10 -4.90 6.44
C ARG A 238 13.39 -3.47 5.94
N HIS A 239 14.27 -3.33 4.95
CA HIS A 239 14.53 -2.03 4.33
C HIS A 239 13.31 -1.42 3.62
N THR A 240 12.45 -2.24 3.03
CA THR A 240 11.18 -1.76 2.47
C THR A 240 10.24 -1.23 3.56
N LEU A 241 10.14 -1.90 4.71
CA LEU A 241 9.34 -1.41 5.84
C LEU A 241 9.90 -0.11 6.43
N GLU A 242 11.23 0.05 6.52
CA GLU A 242 11.87 1.31 6.91
C GLU A 242 11.49 2.46 5.97
N ARG A 243 11.47 2.21 4.66
CA ARG A 243 11.07 3.20 3.65
C ARG A 243 9.58 3.53 3.71
N ILE A 244 8.73 2.54 3.98
CA ILE A 244 7.30 2.75 4.21
C ILE A 244 7.11 3.68 5.41
N LYS A 245 7.76 3.38 6.54
CA LYS A 245 7.68 4.20 7.75
C LYS A 245 8.17 5.63 7.50
N TRP A 246 9.32 5.78 6.86
CA TRP A 246 9.83 7.11 6.49
C TRP A 246 8.86 7.90 5.61
N SER A 247 8.25 7.24 4.62
CA SER A 247 7.28 7.88 3.71
C SER A 247 5.99 8.25 4.46
N TYR A 248 5.51 7.38 5.34
CA TYR A 248 4.34 7.62 6.19
C TYR A 248 4.53 8.84 7.10
N ASP A 249 5.71 8.98 7.71
CA ASP A 249 6.02 10.10 8.61
C ASP A 249 6.12 11.42 7.83
N ARG A 250 6.58 11.38 6.57
CA ARG A 250 6.79 12.56 5.72
C ARG A 250 5.54 13.02 4.97
N PHE A 251 4.65 12.11 4.57
CA PHE A 251 3.51 12.40 3.69
C PHE A 251 2.20 11.99 4.36
N PRO A 252 1.42 12.96 4.89
CA PRO A 252 0.23 12.63 5.67
C PRO A 252 -0.86 11.87 4.92
N ASP A 253 -1.02 12.07 3.62
CA ASP A 253 -2.02 11.39 2.80
C ASP A 253 -1.76 9.86 2.73
N LEU A 254 -0.50 9.43 2.86
CA LEU A 254 -0.12 8.02 2.87
C LEU A 254 -0.65 7.29 4.11
N ARG A 255 -1.03 8.01 5.17
CA ARG A 255 -1.69 7.41 6.36
C ARG A 255 -3.03 6.74 6.02
N LEU A 256 -3.60 7.06 4.86
CA LEU A 256 -4.82 6.44 4.35
C LEU A 256 -4.55 5.18 3.53
N LEU A 257 -3.30 5.00 3.07
CA LEU A 257 -2.88 3.90 2.21
C LEU A 257 -2.20 2.76 2.97
N THR A 258 -1.91 2.93 4.26
CA THR A 258 -1.21 1.94 5.10
C THR A 258 -1.74 1.91 6.55
N ARG A 259 -1.14 1.04 7.36
CA ARG A 259 -1.45 0.76 8.78
C ARG A 259 -0.16 0.57 9.57
N THR A 260 0.05 1.41 10.58
CA THR A 260 1.30 1.50 11.36
C THR A 260 1.52 0.32 12.28
N GLU A 261 0.44 -0.30 12.75
CA GLU A 261 0.47 -1.44 13.68
C GLU A 261 1.16 -2.68 13.09
N TYR A 262 1.43 -2.69 11.78
CA TYR A 262 2.12 -3.77 11.09
C TYR A 262 3.52 -3.39 10.58
N PHE A 263 4.07 -2.22 10.91
CA PHE A 263 5.38 -1.80 10.40
C PHE A 263 6.53 -2.71 10.85
N ASP A 264 6.37 -3.38 11.99
CA ASP A 264 7.38 -4.28 12.54
C ASP A 264 7.07 -5.76 12.26
N LEU A 265 6.05 -6.06 11.44
CA LEU A 265 5.64 -7.42 11.10
C LEU A 265 6.63 -8.04 10.09
N LEU A 266 7.70 -8.64 10.59
CA LEU A 266 8.68 -9.38 9.82
C LEU A 266 8.52 -10.89 10.02
N PRO A 267 8.47 -11.71 8.95
CA PRO A 267 8.51 -13.16 9.09
C PRO A 267 9.79 -13.62 9.80
N GLU A 268 9.63 -14.60 10.69
CA GLU A 268 10.75 -15.35 11.24
C GLU A 268 11.21 -16.40 10.22
N ILE A 269 12.52 -16.64 10.18
CA ILE A 269 13.09 -17.72 9.39
C ILE A 269 13.45 -18.79 10.40
N GLU A 270 12.58 -19.80 10.55
CA GLU A 270 12.85 -20.92 11.43
C GLU A 270 13.89 -21.83 10.77
N ASP A 271 14.93 -22.24 11.52
CA ASP A 271 15.93 -23.20 11.04
C ASP A 271 15.28 -24.53 10.63
N ASP A 272 14.13 -24.86 11.23
CA ASP A 272 13.39 -26.09 11.03
C ASP A 272 12.27 -25.95 10.00
N THR A 273 12.49 -25.18 8.91
CA THR A 273 11.59 -25.25 7.74
C THR A 273 11.51 -26.70 7.28
N THR A 274 10.53 -27.45 7.79
CA THR A 274 9.93 -28.60 7.18
C THR A 274 9.45 -28.13 5.83
N ILE A 275 10.35 -28.20 4.85
CA ILE A 275 9.97 -28.20 3.46
C ILE A 275 9.38 -29.59 3.25
N GLU A 276 8.13 -29.79 3.67
CA GLU A 276 7.38 -30.98 3.29
C GLU A 276 7.10 -30.88 1.80
N TRP A 277 8.05 -31.41 1.02
CA TRP A 277 7.83 -31.75 -0.37
C TRP A 277 6.91 -32.96 -0.42
N THR A 278 5.60 -32.75 -0.45
CA THR A 278 4.71 -33.83 -0.91
C THR A 278 4.87 -33.96 -2.42
N SER A 279 5.78 -34.83 -2.84
CA SER A 279 5.79 -35.35 -4.20
C SER A 279 4.52 -36.19 -4.42
N LYS A 280 3.80 -35.92 -5.51
CA LYS A 280 3.16 -36.99 -6.26
C LYS A 280 4.01 -37.26 -7.49
#